data_AF-A0A925ZQW7-F1
#
_entry.id   AF-A0A925ZQW7-F1
#
_cell.length_a   1.000
_cell.length_b   1.000
_cell.length_c   1.000
_cell.angle_alpha   90.00
_cell.angle_beta   90.00
_cell.angle_gamma   90.00
#
_symmetry.space_group_name_H-M   'P 1'
#
loop_
_entity.id
_entity.type
_entity.pdbx_description
1 polymer ?
#
loop_
_entity_poly.entity_id
_entity_poly.type
_entity_poly.pdbx_seq_one_letter_code
_entity_poly.pdbx_strand_id
1 'polypeptide(L)'
;FAAFEDENSLSDLAKPFKIPEGTKITYVRTADDLQPITKGEASIYFFPRGRTQKAHIQLESPDGQTQYTIKVEPLTGRVTIVDGLEDLVLPDDPNDEEDDLGKDRQRRSL
;
A
#
# COMPACT_ATOMS: atom_id res chain seq x y z
N PHE A 1 15.06 -37.19 -1.44
CA PHE A 1 14.51 -35.92 -1.94
C PHE A 1 13.10 -35.79 -1.39
N ALA A 2 12.94 -35.06 -0.27
CA ALA A 2 11.62 -34.76 0.28
C ALA A 2 11.00 -33.68 -0.62
N ALA A 3 9.81 -33.96 -1.13
CA ALA A 3 9.02 -33.00 -1.88
C ALA A 3 8.72 -31.82 -0.95
N PHE A 4 9.04 -30.62 -1.41
CA PHE A 4 8.53 -29.40 -0.80
C PHE A 4 7.02 -29.45 -1.02
N GLU A 5 6.25 -29.71 0.05
CA GLU A 5 4.81 -29.56 0.02
C GLU A 5 4.51 -28.09 -0.25
N ASP A 6 3.72 -27.86 -1.30
CA ASP A 6 3.28 -26.56 -1.77
C ASP A 6 2.40 -25.86 -0.71
N GLU A 7 3.02 -25.25 0.29
CA GLU A 7 2.35 -24.34 1.25
C GLU A 7 1.81 -23.05 0.57
N ASN A 8 2.02 -22.89 -0.74
CA ASN A 8 1.49 -21.79 -1.57
C ASN A 8 0.40 -22.27 -2.55
N SER A 9 -0.51 -23.14 -2.13
CA SER A 9 -1.68 -23.46 -2.94
C SER A 9 -2.49 -22.17 -3.18
N LEU A 10 -2.48 -21.69 -4.42
CA LEU A 10 -3.31 -20.57 -4.92
C LEU A 10 -4.83 -20.81 -4.72
N SER A 11 -5.21 -21.97 -4.21
CA SER A 11 -6.59 -22.40 -3.96
C SER A 11 -7.25 -21.62 -2.81
N ASP A 12 -6.46 -21.02 -1.91
CA ASP A 12 -6.95 -20.18 -0.81
C ASP A 12 -7.00 -18.69 -1.17
N LEU A 13 -6.73 -18.32 -2.42
CA LEU A 13 -6.86 -16.93 -2.86
C LEU A 13 -8.33 -16.48 -2.80
N ALA A 14 -8.55 -15.26 -2.30
CA ALA A 14 -9.85 -14.64 -2.33
C ALA A 14 -10.39 -14.60 -3.77
N LYS A 15 -11.67 -14.95 -3.93
CA LYS A 15 -12.31 -14.89 -5.25
C LYS A 15 -12.29 -13.44 -5.74
N PRO A 16 -11.99 -13.22 -7.04
CA PRO A 16 -12.13 -11.90 -7.64
C PRO A 16 -13.53 -11.35 -7.38
N PHE A 17 -13.61 -10.13 -6.86
CA PHE A 17 -14.87 -9.44 -6.64
C PHE A 17 -14.91 -8.15 -7.46
N LYS A 18 -16.11 -7.73 -7.82
CA LYS A 18 -16.32 -6.42 -8.45
C LYS A 18 -16.69 -5.42 -7.38
N ILE A 19 -16.10 -4.23 -7.48
CA ILE A 19 -16.45 -3.11 -6.62
C ILE A 19 -17.92 -2.74 -6.87
N PRO A 20 -18.69 -2.37 -5.82
CA PRO A 20 -20.08 -1.94 -5.95
C PRO A 20 -20.25 -0.80 -6.97
N GLU A 21 -21.41 -0.78 -7.63
CA GLU A 21 -21.70 0.23 -8.66
C GLU A 21 -21.54 1.66 -8.12
N GLY A 22 -20.85 2.49 -8.89
CA GLY A 22 -20.60 3.90 -8.59
C GLY A 22 -19.41 4.18 -7.67
N THR A 23 -18.86 3.20 -6.96
CA THR A 23 -17.61 3.39 -6.21
C THR A 23 -16.42 3.41 -7.18
N LYS A 24 -15.51 4.37 -7.01
CA LYS A 24 -14.36 4.57 -7.89
C LYS A 24 -13.06 4.49 -7.12
N ILE A 25 -12.07 3.82 -7.70
CA ILE A 25 -10.68 3.96 -7.28
C ILE A 25 -10.13 5.19 -8.00
N THR A 26 -9.71 6.21 -7.24
CA THR A 26 -9.21 7.48 -7.80
C THR A 26 -7.69 7.55 -7.79
N TYR A 27 -7.05 6.82 -6.87
CA TYR A 27 -5.61 6.85 -6.65
C TYR A 27 -5.13 5.50 -6.15
N VAL A 28 -4.03 5.02 -6.72
CA VAL A 28 -3.24 3.92 -6.17
C VAL A 28 -1.77 4.32 -6.26
N ARG A 29 -1.03 4.24 -5.17
CA ARG A 29 0.43 4.44 -5.20
C ARG A 29 1.12 3.41 -4.33
N THR A 30 2.12 2.74 -4.88
CA THR A 30 3.02 1.89 -4.12
C THR A 30 4.31 2.64 -3.76
N ALA A 31 5.09 2.10 -2.83
CA ALA A 31 6.40 2.66 -2.48
C ALA A 31 7.40 2.70 -3.64
N ASP A 32 7.23 1.83 -4.64
CA ASP A 32 8.12 1.77 -5.80
C ASP A 32 7.65 2.73 -6.92
N ASP A 33 6.43 3.27 -6.82
CA ASP A 33 5.87 4.18 -7.82
C ASP A 33 6.30 5.63 -7.58
N LEU A 34 7.00 6.20 -8.56
CA LEU A 34 7.36 7.62 -8.58
C LEU A 34 6.12 8.52 -8.58
N GLN A 35 5.05 8.12 -9.27
CA GLN A 35 3.80 8.87 -9.35
C GLN A 35 2.60 7.94 -9.12
N PRO A 36 1.50 8.46 -8.55
CA PRO A 36 0.29 7.68 -8.34
C PRO A 36 -0.38 7.27 -9.65
N ILE A 37 -0.91 6.06 -9.66
CA ILE A 37 -1.72 5.50 -10.73
C ILE A 37 -3.16 5.97 -10.52
N THR A 38 -3.62 6.86 -11.40
CA THR A 38 -5.00 7.40 -11.36
C THR A 38 -5.92 6.79 -12.43
N LYS A 39 -5.34 6.09 -13.43
CA LYS A 39 -6.06 5.45 -14.53
C LYS A 39 -5.30 4.20 -14.98
N GLY A 40 -6.03 3.19 -15.44
CA GLY A 40 -5.45 1.94 -15.95
C GLY A 40 -5.53 0.82 -14.92
N GLU A 41 -4.49 0.00 -14.86
CA GLU A 41 -4.39 -1.15 -13.97
C GLU A 41 -3.30 -0.90 -12.93
N ALA A 42 -3.56 -1.31 -11.68
CA ALA A 42 -2.61 -1.24 -10.59
C ALA A 42 -2.51 -2.61 -9.92
N SER A 43 -1.29 -3.00 -9.53
CA SER A 43 -0.99 -4.29 -8.92
C SER A 43 -0.15 -4.06 -7.67
N ILE A 44 -0.47 -4.79 -6.60
CA ILE A 44 0.30 -4.77 -5.35
C ILE A 44 0.93 -6.15 -5.18
N TYR A 45 2.24 -6.19 -4.98
CA TYR A 45 2.97 -7.44 -4.83
C TYR A 45 3.07 -7.86 -3.36
N PHE A 46 2.68 -9.10 -3.10
CA PHE A 46 2.90 -9.79 -1.83
C PHE A 46 4.07 -10.75 -2.01
N PHE A 47 5.15 -10.55 -1.25
CA PHE A 47 6.37 -11.32 -1.35
C PHE A 47 6.36 -12.54 -0.42
N PRO A 48 7.08 -13.62 -0.79
CA PRO A 48 7.30 -14.75 0.11
C PRO A 48 7.87 -14.27 1.46
N ARG A 49 7.40 -14.87 2.56
CA ARG A 49 7.68 -14.50 3.97
C ARG A 49 6.81 -13.38 4.57
N GLY A 50 5.68 -13.05 3.96
CA GLY A 50 4.68 -12.13 4.55
C GLY A 50 5.02 -10.64 4.41
N ARG A 51 6.01 -10.30 3.58
CA ARG A 51 6.30 -8.91 3.21
C ARG A 51 5.38 -8.49 2.08
N THR A 52 4.98 -7.23 2.04
CA THR A 52 4.21 -6.63 0.95
C THR A 52 4.78 -5.27 0.59
N GLN A 53 4.34 -4.70 -0.52
CA GLN A 53 4.64 -3.31 -0.83
C GLN A 53 3.79 -2.39 0.05
N LYS A 54 4.39 -1.29 0.52
CA LYS A 54 3.62 -0.21 1.11
C LYS A 54 2.77 0.42 0.02
N ALA A 55 1.47 0.54 0.25
CA ALA A 55 0.56 1.09 -0.74
C ALA A 55 -0.57 1.89 -0.09
N HIS A 56 -0.95 3.01 -0.71
CA HIS A 56 -2.19 3.71 -0.41
C HIS A 56 -3.13 3.59 -1.61
N ILE A 57 -4.38 3.20 -1.35
CA ILE A 57 -5.45 3.11 -2.33
C ILE A 57 -6.56 4.04 -1.87
N GLN A 58 -6.94 5.01 -2.69
CA GLN A 58 -8.04 5.90 -2.38
C GLN A 58 -9.30 5.50 -3.15
N LEU A 59 -10.40 5.50 -2.41
CA LEU A 59 -11.73 5.12 -2.86
C LEU A 59 -12.67 6.30 -2.66
N GLU A 60 -13.51 6.54 -3.66
CA GLU A 60 -14.56 7.54 -3.61
C GLU A 60 -15.92 6.87 -3.83
N SER A 61 -16.88 7.22 -2.96
CA SER A 61 -18.29 6.86 -3.12
C SER A 61 -18.92 7.47 -4.38
N PRO A 62 -20.01 6.89 -4.91
CA PRO A 62 -20.70 7.44 -6.08
C PRO A 62 -21.09 8.92 -5.93
N ASP A 63 -21.44 9.32 -4.71
CA ASP A 63 -21.91 10.66 -4.37
C ASP A 63 -20.77 11.66 -4.12
N GLY A 64 -19.51 11.20 -4.14
CA GLY A 64 -18.32 12.02 -3.89
C GLY A 64 -18.16 12.52 -2.45
N GLN A 65 -19.13 12.21 -1.57
CA GLN A 65 -19.14 12.70 -0.19
C GLN A 65 -18.25 11.88 0.74
N THR A 66 -18.13 10.59 0.46
CA THR A 66 -17.34 9.67 1.27
C THR A 66 -16.08 9.29 0.53
N GLN A 67 -14.94 9.52 1.18
CA GLN A 67 -13.62 9.24 0.67
C GLN A 67 -12.89 8.39 1.70
N TYR A 68 -12.29 7.29 1.25
CA TYR A 68 -11.54 6.39 2.12
C TYR A 68 -10.15 6.17 1.55
N THR A 69 -9.18 6.00 2.44
CA THR A 69 -7.86 5.53 2.07
C THR A 69 -7.58 4.19 2.73
N ILE A 70 -7.22 3.20 1.92
CA ILE A 70 -6.73 1.90 2.37
C ILE A 70 -5.21 1.98 2.41
N LYS A 71 -4.64 1.80 3.59
CA LYS A 71 -3.20 1.79 3.84
C LYS A 71 -2.72 0.35 4.03
N VAL A 72 -1.71 -0.04 3.27
CA VAL A 72 -1.10 -1.37 3.31
C VAL A 72 0.30 -1.24 3.92
N GLU A 73 0.54 -1.92 5.04
CA GLU A 73 1.82 -1.89 5.75
C GLU A 73 2.81 -2.93 5.21
N PRO A 74 4.04 -2.53 4.82
CA PRO A 74 4.96 -3.37 4.05
C PRO A 74 5.51 -4.58 4.83
N LEU A 75 5.67 -4.45 6.14
CA LEU A 75 6.32 -5.48 6.96
C LEU A 75 5.36 -6.57 7.44
N THR A 76 4.11 -6.19 7.72
CA THR A 76 3.12 -7.09 8.34
C THR A 76 2.00 -7.49 7.40
N GLY A 77 1.87 -6.82 6.25
CA GLY A 77 0.70 -6.96 5.39
C GLY A 77 -0.59 -6.42 6.01
N ARG A 78 -0.50 -5.73 7.17
CA ARG A 78 -1.67 -5.17 7.84
C ARG A 78 -2.32 -4.12 6.96
N VAL A 79 -3.63 -4.22 6.84
CA VAL A 79 -4.46 -3.26 6.10
C VAL A 79 -5.25 -2.43 7.10
N THR A 80 -5.19 -1.11 6.94
CA THR A 80 -5.99 -0.16 7.74
C THR A 80 -6.81 0.71 6.79
N ILE A 81 -8.05 1.00 7.18
CA ILE A 81 -8.93 1.90 6.43
C ILE A 81 -9.06 3.18 7.25
N VAL A 82 -8.73 4.32 6.63
CA VAL A 82 -8.88 5.65 7.21
C VAL A 82 -9.89 6.45 6.40
N ASP A 83 -10.57 7.36 7.10
CA ASP A 83 -11.49 8.33 6.48
C ASP A 83 -10.67 9.46 5.83
N GLY A 84 -11.12 9.91 4.65
CA GLY A 84 -10.46 10.93 3.84
C GLY A 84 -9.44 10.39 2.83
N LEU A 85 -8.91 11.32 2.03
CA LEU A 85 -7.85 11.07 1.04
C LEU A 85 -6.50 11.35 1.68
N GLU A 86 -5.71 10.29 1.87
CA GLU A 86 -4.35 10.39 2.38
C GLU A 86 -3.36 9.92 1.31
N ASP A 87 -2.52 10.84 0.85
CA ASP A 87 -1.49 10.52 -0.13
C ASP A 87 -0.36 9.73 0.53
N LEU A 88 0.23 8.82 -0.25
CA LEU A 88 1.43 8.12 0.20
C LEU A 88 2.62 9.09 0.07
N VAL A 89 3.07 9.61 1.21
CA VAL A 89 4.32 10.36 1.31
C VAL A 89 5.45 9.36 1.49
N LEU A 90 6.37 9.34 0.53
CA LEU A 90 7.62 8.59 0.60
C LEU A 90 8.73 9.60 0.86
N PRO A 91 9.65 9.33 1.81
CA PRO A 91 10.82 10.17 1.98
C PRO A 91 11.67 10.12 0.70
N ASP A 92 12.21 11.26 0.27
CA ASP A 92 13.09 11.35 -0.91
C ASP A 92 14.43 10.63 -0.69
N ASP A 93 14.85 10.40 0.57
CA ASP A 93 16.03 9.64 0.95
C ASP A 93 15.66 8.45 1.88
N PRO A 94 16.03 7.20 1.54
CA PRO A 94 15.77 6.03 2.38
C PRO A 94 16.51 6.03 3.73
N ASN A 95 17.41 6.98 3.98
CA ASN A 95 18.06 7.20 5.28
C ASN A 95 17.45 8.36 6.07
N ASP A 96 16.45 9.05 5.53
CA ASP A 96 15.73 10.12 6.23
C ASP A 96 14.64 9.50 7.10
N GLU A 97 15.08 8.80 8.16
CA GLU A 97 14.22 8.35 9.23
C GLU A 97 13.96 9.55 10.16
N GLU A 98 12.83 10.24 9.98
CA GLU A 98 12.33 11.15 11.01
C GLU A 98 11.98 10.32 12.26
N ASP A 99 12.79 10.48 13.31
CA ASP A 99 12.50 9.98 14.66
C ASP A 99 11.13 10.52 15.11
N ASP A 100 10.38 9.78 15.94
CA ASP A 100 9.02 10.11 16.45
C ASP A 100 8.95 11.48 17.21
N LEU A 101 10.09 12.16 17.32
CA LEU A 101 10.32 13.46 17.94
C LEU A 101 10.69 14.57 16.94
N GLY A 102 10.63 14.33 15.62
CA GLY A 102 10.84 15.33 14.57
C GLY A 102 12.22 15.97 14.56
N LYS A 103 13.26 15.22 14.97
CA LYS A 103 14.64 15.72 15.01
C LYS A 103 15.47 15.12 13.89
N ASP A 104 15.71 15.94 12.88
CA ASP A 104 16.68 15.72 11.83
C ASP A 104 18.07 15.44 12.45
N ARG A 105 18.57 14.21 12.27
CA ARG A 105 19.91 13.83 12.69
C ARG A 105 20.91 14.35 11.66
N GLN A 106 21.20 15.64 11.71
CA GLN A 106 22.41 16.17 11.08
C GLN A 106 23.64 15.48 11.70
N ARG A 107 24.18 14.49 10.98
CA ARG A 107 25.52 13.98 11.25
C ARG A 107 26.47 15.15 11.00
N ARG A 108 26.93 15.78 12.09
CA ARG A 108 28.12 16.64 12.03
C ARG A 108 29.27 15.78 11.54
N SER A 109 29.63 15.92 10.26
CA SER A 109 30.88 15.39 9.74
C SER A 109 32.03 16.13 10.43
N LEU A 110 32.95 15.36 11.01
CA LEU A 110 34.27 15.80 11.48
C LEU A 110 35.19 16.11 10.31
#